data_AF-A0A3A0ALC1-F1
#
_entry.id   AF-A0A3A0ALC1-F1
#
_cell.length_a   1.000
_cell.length_b   1.000
_cell.length_c   1.000
_cell.angle_alpha   90.00
_cell.angle_beta   90.00
_cell.angle_gamma   90.00
#
_symmetry.space_group_name_H-M   'P 1'
#
loop_
_entity.id
_entity.type
_entity.pdbx_description
1 polymer ?
#
loop_
_entity_poly.entity_id
_entity_poly.type
_entity_poly.pdbx_seq_one_letter_code
_entity_poly.pdbx_strand_id
1 'polypeptide(L)'
;MSATAPGNEVFDLAQAAFARGAWQEARDAYQRFLAQGGAGEQGWVATYRAGLCALQLDLWEAAVATLLAAWERNPGRSEPLATLASAARRRSDNHLALLLARQALANAPPEPAALAFDRSAYFSSPLEDVSISAFYTGERELGRQACEALLHERSCATVTRDLAARNSTYYLETVAPTFHRHIPLADDIRSAGEIATAGSLVADDDGYRLLVRLQTRDPDHQTYAGRVLDWTQRARNAVVLLDSTLVPQQVAVLDDRAHDRLAREPLGALAVHGIEQAHLTRWDGAWWLTGLSCHAVPAGERGVVLARLDTAGTRIERALPLVRAEGAAPAWEQSWLPVVGDAQHRLLAAFDPPQVLAADVASGRCSVAQVAAPAAYLGRYRPVAGLAPDDDGYLALAEDVAVVDERRVALYRFVRLSAQLEVVGVSRPFGLHRPGHDRIGGLCRSHDGTHIVLAWSNGPNALWVSELPREVVAAALFPLEQLTPQVEALAPWYTRRRGVNA
;
A
#
# COMPACT_ATOMS: atom_id res chain seq x y z
N MET A 1 28.99 28.41 43.17
CA MET A 1 29.72 27.51 42.26
C MET A 1 29.82 26.17 42.95
N SER A 2 28.85 25.28 42.73
CA SER A 2 28.83 23.93 43.30
C SER A 2 29.78 23.08 42.47
N ALA A 3 30.81 22.52 43.09
CA ALA A 3 31.73 21.59 42.44
C ALA A 3 30.95 20.35 41.98
N THR A 4 30.85 20.17 40.66
CA THR A 4 30.41 18.92 40.04
C THR A 4 31.36 17.80 40.47
N ALA A 5 30.83 16.66 40.89
CA ALA A 5 31.66 15.50 41.23
C ALA A 5 32.59 15.16 40.05
N PRO A 6 33.87 14.81 40.29
CA PRO A 6 34.91 14.74 39.25
C PRO A 6 34.62 13.76 38.09
N GLY A 7 33.70 12.80 38.26
CA GLY A 7 33.23 11.93 37.17
C GLY A 7 32.32 12.61 36.15
N ASN A 8 31.59 13.66 36.53
CA ASN A 8 30.64 14.33 35.62
C ASN A 8 31.36 15.16 34.54
N GLU A 9 32.53 15.73 34.83
CA GLU A 9 33.28 16.52 33.84
C GLU A 9 33.80 15.67 32.66
N VAL A 10 34.25 14.44 32.94
CA VAL A 10 34.70 13.51 31.89
C VAL A 10 33.53 13.05 31.02
N PHE A 11 32.37 12.82 31.65
CA PHE A 11 31.15 12.49 30.92
C PHE A 11 30.68 13.66 30.03
N ASP A 12 30.64 14.88 30.55
CA ASP A 12 30.24 16.07 29.80
C ASP A 12 31.20 16.36 28.63
N LEU A 13 32.51 16.15 28.82
CA LEU A 13 33.49 16.22 27.74
C LEU A 13 33.20 15.17 26.65
N ALA A 14 32.89 13.94 27.05
CA ALA A 14 32.52 12.88 26.10
C ALA A 14 31.24 13.23 25.31
N GLN A 15 30.22 13.78 25.99
CA GLN A 15 28.99 14.26 25.36
C GLN A 15 29.28 15.37 24.34
N ALA A 16 30.15 16.32 24.68
CA ALA A 16 30.55 17.41 23.78
C ALA A 16 31.35 16.91 22.57
N ALA A 17 32.30 15.98 22.77
CA ALA A 17 33.05 15.36 21.68
C ALA A 17 32.12 14.56 20.75
N PHE A 18 31.17 13.80 21.32
CA PHE A 18 30.16 13.04 20.57
C PHE A 18 29.29 13.98 19.72
N ALA A 19 28.80 15.08 20.30
CA ALA A 19 27.95 16.04 19.60
C ALA A 19 28.66 16.74 18.42
N ARG A 20 29.99 16.85 18.43
CA ARG A 20 30.79 17.41 17.34
C ARG A 20 31.27 16.36 16.33
N GLY A 21 30.94 15.08 16.51
CA GLY A 21 31.40 13.98 15.66
C GLY A 21 32.87 13.61 15.84
N ALA A 22 33.50 14.00 16.95
CA ALA A 22 34.88 13.61 17.27
C ALA A 22 34.90 12.19 17.87
N TRP A 23 34.60 11.18 17.04
CA TRP A 23 34.27 9.82 17.50
C TRP A 23 35.36 9.14 18.33
N GLN A 24 36.63 9.29 17.93
CA GLN A 24 37.76 8.72 18.68
C GLN A 24 37.90 9.39 20.05
N GLU A 25 37.91 10.73 20.11
CA GLU A 25 37.97 11.50 21.36
C GLU A 25 36.80 11.16 22.29
N ALA A 26 35.58 11.10 21.74
CA ALA A 26 34.38 10.75 22.48
C ALA A 26 34.46 9.33 23.06
N ARG A 27 34.89 8.35 22.25
CA ARG A 27 35.06 6.96 22.68
C ARG A 27 36.06 6.85 23.83
N ASP A 28 37.23 7.50 23.70
CA ASP A 28 38.27 7.48 24.73
C ASP A 28 37.81 8.17 26.02
N ALA A 29 37.04 9.26 25.91
CA ALA A 29 36.44 9.93 27.05
C ALA A 29 35.37 9.07 27.75
N TYR A 30 34.48 8.40 27.01
CA TYR A 30 33.51 7.47 27.59
C TYR A 30 34.18 6.27 28.27
N GLN A 31 35.23 5.70 27.67
CA GLN A 31 35.99 4.60 28.27
C GLN A 31 36.68 5.03 29.57
N ARG A 32 37.26 6.23 29.61
CA ARG A 32 37.82 6.80 30.85
C ARG A 32 36.75 7.01 31.92
N PHE A 33 35.58 7.52 31.56
CA PHE A 33 34.46 7.67 32.49
C PHE A 33 34.01 6.32 33.08
N LEU A 34 33.90 5.29 32.23
CA LEU A 34 33.53 3.94 32.67
C LEU A 34 34.60 3.32 33.60
N ALA A 35 35.88 3.52 33.31
CA ALA A 35 36.98 3.08 34.16
C ALA A 35 37.02 3.77 35.53
N GLN A 36 36.46 4.98 35.64
CA GLN A 36 36.33 5.72 36.90
C GLN A 36 35.10 5.29 37.74
N GLY A 37 34.41 4.21 37.36
CA GLY A 37 33.27 3.68 38.10
C GLY A 37 31.91 4.23 37.64
N GLY A 38 31.80 4.72 36.39
CA GLY A 38 30.55 5.18 35.80
C GLY A 38 29.40 4.20 35.99
N ALA A 39 28.35 4.63 36.71
CA ALA A 39 27.23 3.80 37.16
C ALA A 39 25.88 4.38 36.72
N GLY A 40 24.81 3.62 36.94
CA GLY A 40 23.43 4.03 36.63
C GLY A 40 23.22 4.41 35.16
N GLU A 41 22.33 5.37 34.92
CA GLU A 41 21.97 5.83 33.56
C GLU A 41 23.18 6.43 32.82
N GLN A 42 24.04 7.21 33.48
CA GLN A 42 25.23 7.76 32.83
C GLN A 42 26.21 6.66 32.41
N GLY A 43 26.39 5.62 33.23
CA GLY A 43 27.20 4.45 32.87
C GLY A 43 26.63 3.70 31.68
N TRP A 44 25.30 3.56 31.61
CA TRP A 44 24.63 2.98 30.44
C TRP A 44 24.81 3.84 29.19
N VAL A 45 24.52 5.15 29.26
CA VAL A 45 24.66 6.10 28.15
C VAL A 45 26.10 6.14 27.65
N ALA A 46 27.09 6.16 28.54
CA ALA A 46 28.50 6.15 28.17
C ALA A 46 28.89 4.86 27.44
N THR A 47 28.40 3.70 27.91
CA THR A 47 28.66 2.41 27.26
C THR A 47 28.01 2.37 25.87
N TYR A 48 26.72 2.73 25.78
CA TYR A 48 25.99 2.76 24.51
C TYR A 48 26.66 3.70 23.49
N ARG A 49 26.99 4.93 23.88
CA ARG A 49 27.61 5.92 22.98
C ARG A 49 29.06 5.57 22.62
N ALA A 50 29.83 4.93 23.50
CA ALA A 50 31.12 4.37 23.13
C ALA A 50 30.98 3.31 22.02
N GLY A 51 29.92 2.49 22.07
CA GLY A 51 29.56 1.55 21.02
C GLY A 51 29.18 2.25 19.71
N LEU A 52 28.40 3.32 19.77
CA LEU A 52 28.09 4.16 18.61
C LEU A 52 29.36 4.77 17.97
N CYS A 53 30.27 5.31 18.78
CA CYS A 53 31.56 5.81 18.29
C CYS A 53 32.38 4.70 17.61
N ALA A 54 32.41 3.49 18.18
CA ALA A 54 33.10 2.36 17.57
C ALA A 54 32.52 2.00 16.20
N LEU A 55 31.19 2.08 16.00
CA LEU A 55 30.58 1.92 14.68
C LEU A 55 31.01 3.01 13.70
N GLN A 56 31.05 4.28 14.13
CA GLN A 56 31.49 5.39 13.28
C GLN A 56 32.97 5.30 12.88
N LEU A 57 33.78 4.60 13.66
CA LEU A 57 35.19 4.33 13.41
C LEU A 57 35.42 3.00 12.65
N ASP A 58 34.36 2.32 12.22
CA ASP A 58 34.40 0.97 11.60
C ASP A 58 35.11 -0.10 12.45
N LEU A 59 35.08 0.06 13.78
CA LEU A 59 35.64 -0.90 14.74
C LEU A 59 34.59 -1.94 15.11
N TRP A 60 34.25 -2.83 14.17
CA TRP A 60 33.13 -3.77 14.29
C TRP A 60 33.15 -4.62 15.57
N GLU A 61 34.27 -5.31 15.85
CA GLU A 61 34.38 -6.18 17.03
C GLU A 61 34.21 -5.39 18.34
N ALA A 62 34.82 -4.21 18.41
CA ALA A 62 34.68 -3.32 19.56
C ALA A 62 33.25 -2.80 19.70
N ALA A 63 32.57 -2.49 18.59
CA ALA A 63 31.18 -2.06 18.59
C ALA A 63 30.24 -3.16 19.08
N VAL A 64 30.39 -4.40 18.57
CA VAL A 64 29.62 -5.57 19.01
C VAL A 64 29.79 -5.77 20.52
N ALA A 65 31.03 -5.85 21.00
CA ALA A 65 31.32 -6.07 22.42
C ALA A 65 30.74 -4.94 23.29
N THR A 66 30.92 -3.68 22.88
CA THR A 66 30.48 -2.52 23.67
C THR A 66 28.96 -2.36 23.67
N LEU A 67 28.28 -2.58 22.55
CA LEU A 67 26.82 -2.48 22.47
C LEU A 67 26.12 -3.62 23.22
N LEU A 68 26.67 -4.85 23.17
CA LEU A 68 26.16 -5.95 23.99
C LEU A 68 26.41 -5.70 25.49
N ALA A 69 27.54 -5.11 25.87
CA ALA A 69 27.79 -4.70 27.25
C ALA A 69 26.82 -3.58 27.72
N ALA A 70 26.42 -2.67 26.82
CA ALA A 70 25.39 -1.68 27.12
C ALA A 70 24.03 -2.35 27.37
N TRP A 71 23.66 -3.34 26.55
CA TRP A 71 22.45 -4.13 26.76
C TRP A 71 22.50 -4.95 28.06
N GLU A 72 23.64 -5.57 28.39
CA GLU A 72 23.81 -6.32 29.65
C GLU A 72 23.62 -5.43 30.88
N ARG A 73 24.09 -4.16 30.84
CA ARG A 73 23.86 -3.18 31.90
C ARG A 73 22.39 -2.84 32.12
N ASN A 74 21.56 -2.88 31.07
CA ASN A 74 20.12 -2.67 31.15
C ASN A 74 19.38 -3.44 30.05
N PRO A 75 18.98 -4.70 30.29
CA PRO A 75 18.38 -5.56 29.26
C PRO A 75 17.04 -5.05 28.72
N GLY A 76 16.35 -4.17 29.46
CA GLY A 76 15.11 -3.54 29.04
C GLY A 76 15.30 -2.42 28.01
N ARG A 77 16.55 -2.00 27.73
CA ARG A 77 16.84 -0.98 26.72
C ARG A 77 17.16 -1.61 25.36
N SER A 78 16.28 -1.44 24.37
CA SER A 78 16.45 -2.01 23.03
C SER A 78 17.43 -1.27 22.13
N GLU A 79 17.77 -0.03 22.44
CA GLU A 79 18.63 0.81 21.60
C GLU A 79 19.95 0.15 21.16
N PRO A 80 20.70 -0.55 22.04
CA PRO A 80 21.94 -1.20 21.64
C PRO A 80 21.71 -2.36 20.66
N LEU A 81 20.64 -3.14 20.86
CA LEU A 81 20.30 -4.28 20.00
C LEU A 81 19.77 -3.82 18.65
N ALA A 82 18.87 -2.84 18.60
CA ALA A 82 18.35 -2.26 17.37
C ALA A 82 19.48 -1.63 16.54
N THR A 83 20.36 -0.87 17.19
CA THR A 83 21.55 -0.29 16.55
C THR A 83 22.44 -1.36 15.94
N LEU A 84 22.74 -2.42 16.71
CA LEU A 84 23.62 -3.48 16.26
C LEU A 84 22.99 -4.32 15.14
N ALA A 85 21.66 -4.54 15.19
CA ALA A 85 20.91 -5.21 14.12
C ALA A 85 21.03 -4.46 12.79
N SER A 86 20.79 -3.14 12.82
CA SER A 86 20.92 -2.26 11.67
C SER A 86 22.36 -2.23 11.12
N ALA A 87 23.36 -2.24 12.00
CA ALA A 87 24.76 -2.29 11.60
C ALA A 87 25.13 -3.64 10.97
N ALA A 88 24.71 -4.76 11.56
CA ALA A 88 24.90 -6.10 11.01
C ALA A 88 24.24 -6.24 9.62
N ARG A 89 23.01 -5.73 9.45
CA ARG A 89 22.31 -5.74 8.17
C ARG A 89 23.07 -4.99 7.09
N ARG A 90 23.60 -3.79 7.38
CA ARG A 90 24.40 -3.02 6.41
C ARG A 90 25.68 -3.74 5.98
N ARG A 91 26.18 -4.67 6.81
CA ARG A 91 27.31 -5.55 6.52
C ARG A 91 26.92 -6.86 5.85
N SER A 92 25.63 -7.06 5.56
CA SER A 92 25.05 -8.32 5.04
C SER A 92 25.14 -9.52 6.01
N ASP A 93 25.38 -9.28 7.30
CA ASP A 93 25.34 -10.30 8.36
C ASP A 93 23.88 -10.60 8.74
N ASN A 94 23.07 -11.04 7.77
CA ASN A 94 21.60 -11.11 7.88
C ASN A 94 21.11 -12.01 9.02
N HIS A 95 21.81 -13.12 9.32
CA HIS A 95 21.46 -13.98 10.44
C HIS A 95 21.64 -13.25 11.79
N LEU A 96 22.74 -12.51 11.95
CA LEU A 96 23.00 -11.74 13.16
C LEU A 96 22.03 -10.57 13.28
N ALA A 97 21.78 -9.86 12.18
CA ALA A 97 20.81 -8.77 12.14
C ALA A 97 19.41 -9.24 12.57
N LEU A 98 18.95 -10.36 12.02
CA LEU A 98 17.65 -10.93 12.37
C LEU A 98 17.58 -11.34 13.85
N LEU A 99 18.62 -12.01 14.36
CA LEU A 99 18.69 -12.42 15.77
C LEU A 99 18.56 -11.22 16.71
N LEU A 100 19.34 -10.17 16.46
CA LEU A 100 19.36 -8.96 17.28
C LEU A 100 18.06 -8.17 17.19
N ALA A 101 17.50 -8.01 15.98
CA ALA A 101 16.24 -7.30 15.77
C ALA A 101 15.07 -8.00 16.49
N ARG A 102 15.01 -9.34 16.44
CA ARG A 102 14.01 -10.11 17.19
C ARG A 102 14.15 -9.93 18.69
N GLN A 103 15.38 -9.90 19.20
CA GLN A 103 15.61 -9.65 20.62
C GLN A 103 15.25 -8.21 21.02
N ALA A 104 15.51 -7.22 20.16
CA ALA A 104 15.12 -5.83 20.39
C ALA A 104 13.59 -5.67 20.46
N LEU A 105 12.86 -6.38 19.60
CA LEU A 105 11.39 -6.41 19.62
C LEU A 105 10.83 -7.07 20.89
N ALA A 106 11.56 -7.96 21.55
CA ALA A 106 11.03 -8.61 22.76
C ALA A 106 10.83 -7.65 23.95
N ASN A 107 11.39 -6.44 23.90
CA ASN A 107 11.27 -5.45 24.96
C ASN A 107 10.10 -4.48 24.71
N ALA A 108 9.33 -4.22 25.75
CA ALA A 108 8.39 -3.10 25.76
C ALA A 108 9.15 -1.76 25.87
N PRO A 109 8.61 -0.67 25.29
CA PRO A 109 9.16 0.67 25.53
C PRO A 109 9.13 1.00 27.04
N PRO A 110 10.15 1.72 27.58
CA PRO A 110 10.12 2.19 28.95
C PRO A 110 8.92 3.12 29.20
N GLU A 111 8.33 3.06 30.40
CA GLU A 111 7.23 3.95 30.78
C GLU A 111 7.66 5.45 30.65
N PRO A 112 6.80 6.33 30.11
CA PRO A 112 7.19 7.70 29.68
C PRO A 112 7.67 8.65 30.79
N ALA A 113 7.59 8.25 32.06
CA ALA A 113 7.67 9.18 33.18
C ALA A 113 9.09 9.62 33.58
N ALA A 114 10.18 9.03 33.06
CA ALA A 114 11.51 9.34 33.58
C ALA A 114 12.72 9.30 32.62
N LEU A 115 12.63 8.72 31.42
CA LEU A 115 13.80 8.48 30.57
C LEU A 115 13.59 8.95 29.13
N ALA A 116 14.56 9.69 28.59
CA ALA A 116 14.63 9.95 27.17
C ALA A 116 15.12 8.66 26.48
N PHE A 117 14.31 8.09 25.58
CA PHE A 117 14.67 6.90 24.81
C PHE A 117 14.33 7.08 23.33
N ASP A 118 15.02 6.32 22.49
CA ASP A 118 14.71 6.27 21.07
C ASP A 118 13.52 5.34 20.84
N ARG A 119 12.33 5.91 20.64
CA ARG A 119 11.10 5.15 20.40
C ARG A 119 11.24 4.21 19.19
N SER A 120 11.99 4.60 18.15
CA SER A 120 12.14 3.78 16.95
C SER A 120 12.81 2.43 17.23
N ALA A 121 13.69 2.37 18.24
CA ALA A 121 14.40 1.16 18.64
C ALA A 121 13.52 0.07 19.24
N TYR A 122 12.27 0.39 19.61
CA TYR A 122 11.30 -0.54 20.18
C TYR A 122 10.20 -0.93 19.18
N PHE A 123 10.17 -0.25 18.03
CA PHE A 123 9.10 -0.42 17.04
C PHE A 123 9.70 -0.51 15.63
N SER A 124 9.80 0.63 14.94
CA SER A 124 10.07 0.67 13.50
C SER A 124 11.46 0.15 13.13
N SER A 125 12.52 0.53 13.84
CA SER A 125 13.90 0.17 13.45
C SER A 125 14.14 -1.35 13.44
N PRO A 126 13.82 -2.10 14.51
CA PRO A 126 13.94 -3.55 14.46
C PRO A 126 13.03 -4.21 13.41
N LEU A 127 11.81 -3.70 13.20
CA LEU A 127 10.91 -4.22 12.16
C LEU A 127 11.48 -4.00 10.75
N GLU A 128 12.13 -2.87 10.49
CA GLU A 128 12.82 -2.62 9.22
C GLU A 128 13.90 -3.68 9.00
N ASP A 129 14.71 -3.95 10.03
CA ASP A 129 15.78 -4.94 9.96
C ASP A 129 15.24 -6.37 9.77
N VAL A 130 14.13 -6.73 10.44
CA VAL A 130 13.42 -8.01 10.22
C VAL A 130 12.90 -8.09 8.79
N SER A 131 12.23 -7.04 8.29
CA SER A 131 11.62 -7.02 6.96
C SER A 131 12.62 -7.24 5.82
N ILE A 132 13.91 -6.96 6.06
CA ILE A 132 14.98 -7.18 5.08
C ILE A 132 15.69 -8.51 5.34
N SER A 133 16.14 -8.73 6.58
CA SER A 133 17.01 -9.88 6.92
C SER A 133 16.27 -11.22 6.84
N ALA A 134 14.96 -11.22 7.08
CA ALA A 134 14.12 -12.40 6.98
C ALA A 134 14.09 -12.99 5.56
N PHE A 135 14.17 -12.16 4.52
CA PHE A 135 14.27 -12.63 3.14
C PHE A 135 15.55 -13.45 2.91
N TYR A 136 16.70 -12.92 3.34
CA TYR A 136 18.01 -13.56 3.14
C TYR A 136 18.25 -14.78 4.02
N THR A 137 17.48 -14.94 5.09
CA THR A 137 17.60 -16.05 6.04
C THR A 137 16.54 -17.14 5.86
N GLY A 138 15.60 -16.95 4.92
CA GLY A 138 14.53 -17.91 4.61
C GLY A 138 13.29 -17.78 5.50
N GLU A 139 13.26 -16.85 6.46
CA GLU A 139 12.17 -16.61 7.40
C GLU A 139 11.03 -15.77 6.76
N ARG A 140 10.53 -16.21 5.59
CA ARG A 140 9.65 -15.39 4.71
C ARG A 140 8.38 -14.88 5.39
N GLU A 141 7.74 -15.71 6.20
CA GLU A 141 6.52 -15.33 6.94
C GLU A 141 6.79 -14.19 7.91
N LEU A 142 7.89 -14.26 8.64
CA LEU A 142 8.30 -13.24 9.60
C LEU A 142 8.59 -11.90 8.89
N GLY A 143 9.29 -11.95 7.76
CA GLY A 143 9.55 -10.78 6.93
C GLY A 143 8.26 -10.13 6.42
N ARG A 144 7.29 -10.93 5.97
CA ARG A 144 5.98 -10.46 5.52
C ARG A 144 5.22 -9.77 6.66
N GLN A 145 5.17 -10.38 7.84
CA GLN A 145 4.51 -9.79 9.00
C GLN A 145 5.16 -8.46 9.42
N ALA A 146 6.49 -8.35 9.35
CA ALA A 146 7.18 -7.10 9.62
C ALA A 146 6.85 -6.00 8.58
N CYS A 147 6.71 -6.36 7.30
CA CYS A 147 6.21 -5.42 6.29
C CYS A 147 4.79 -4.93 6.59
N GLU A 148 3.85 -5.85 6.90
CA GLU A 148 2.47 -5.49 7.25
C GLU A 148 2.42 -4.55 8.46
N ALA A 149 3.25 -4.82 9.48
CA ALA A 149 3.36 -3.98 10.66
C ALA A 149 3.71 -2.53 10.36
N LEU A 150 4.79 -2.35 9.60
CA LEU A 150 5.31 -1.03 9.26
C LEU A 150 4.34 -0.27 8.36
N LEU A 151 3.68 -0.97 7.43
CA LEU A 151 2.72 -0.37 6.51
C LEU A 151 1.51 0.20 7.26
N HIS A 152 0.98 -0.54 8.23
CA HIS A 152 -0.28 -0.22 8.90
C HIS A 152 -0.15 0.57 10.21
N GLU A 153 1.07 0.76 10.72
CA GLU A 153 1.31 1.56 11.93
C GLU A 153 1.16 3.06 11.64
N ARG A 154 0.20 3.74 12.27
CA ARG A 154 -0.08 5.18 12.05
C ARG A 154 1.07 6.08 12.48
N SER A 155 1.81 5.73 13.53
CA SER A 155 2.95 6.52 14.01
C SER A 155 4.22 6.37 13.16
N CYS A 156 4.21 5.45 12.19
CA CYS A 156 5.36 5.19 11.33
C CYS A 156 5.64 6.36 10.36
N ALA A 157 6.93 6.63 10.09
CA ALA A 157 7.31 7.65 9.11
C ALA A 157 7.02 7.17 7.68
N THR A 158 6.76 8.10 6.75
CA THR A 158 6.50 7.79 5.33
C THR A 158 7.65 7.01 4.69
N VAL A 159 8.90 7.38 4.95
CA VAL A 159 10.10 6.69 4.43
C VAL A 159 10.14 5.21 4.84
N THR A 160 9.74 4.90 6.08
CA THR A 160 9.67 3.52 6.57
C THR A 160 8.52 2.76 5.93
N ARG A 161 7.37 3.40 5.67
CA ARG A 161 6.28 2.76 4.91
C ARG A 161 6.67 2.48 3.47
N ASP A 162 7.37 3.40 2.82
CA ASP A 162 7.91 3.20 1.47
C ASP A 162 8.91 2.04 1.43
N LEU A 163 9.78 1.93 2.44
CA LEU A 163 10.65 0.77 2.63
C LEU A 163 9.84 -0.53 2.76
N ALA A 164 8.81 -0.54 3.62
CA ALA A 164 7.99 -1.72 3.86
C ALA A 164 7.20 -2.14 2.61
N ALA A 165 6.65 -1.18 1.85
CA ALA A 165 6.00 -1.43 0.56
C ALA A 165 6.98 -2.05 -0.44
N ARG A 166 8.20 -1.49 -0.54
CA ARG A 166 9.27 -2.03 -1.38
C ARG A 166 9.64 -3.46 -0.97
N ASN A 167 9.82 -3.70 0.32
CA ASN A 167 10.20 -5.01 0.83
C ASN A 167 9.08 -6.05 0.64
N SER A 168 7.82 -5.63 0.71
CA SER A 168 6.65 -6.49 0.47
C SER A 168 6.69 -7.17 -0.91
N THR A 169 7.32 -6.53 -1.90
CA THR A 169 7.47 -7.11 -3.25
C THR A 169 8.26 -8.42 -3.26
N TYR A 170 9.22 -8.59 -2.34
CA TYR A 170 10.00 -9.83 -2.20
C TYR A 170 9.24 -10.97 -1.52
N TYR A 171 8.13 -10.66 -0.85
CA TYR A 171 7.28 -11.61 -0.14
C TYR A 171 5.94 -11.87 -0.83
N LEU A 172 5.74 -11.32 -2.04
CA LEU A 172 4.53 -11.53 -2.82
C LEU A 172 4.30 -13.01 -3.12
N GLU A 173 3.04 -13.41 -2.98
CA GLU A 173 2.55 -14.73 -3.32
C GLU A 173 1.44 -14.63 -4.36
N THR A 174 1.31 -15.66 -5.17
CA THR A 174 0.20 -15.79 -6.13
C THR A 174 -0.97 -16.48 -5.46
N VAL A 175 -2.17 -15.92 -5.59
CA VAL A 175 -3.40 -16.67 -5.31
C VAL A 175 -3.79 -17.41 -6.58
N ALA A 176 -3.81 -18.74 -6.52
CA ALA A 176 -4.12 -19.58 -7.68
C ALA A 176 -5.62 -19.54 -7.99
N PRO A 177 -6.03 -19.07 -9.18
CA PRO A 177 -7.43 -19.17 -9.60
C PRO A 177 -7.82 -20.61 -9.91
N THR A 178 -9.06 -20.99 -9.60
CA THR A 178 -9.63 -22.28 -10.01
C THR A 178 -9.95 -22.33 -11.49
N PHE A 179 -10.19 -21.16 -12.08
CA PHE A 179 -10.47 -20.99 -13.50
C PHE A 179 -9.83 -19.72 -14.03
N HIS A 180 -9.32 -19.76 -15.27
CA HIS A 180 -8.90 -18.56 -15.99
C HIS A 180 -9.25 -18.68 -17.47
N ARG A 181 -9.61 -17.56 -18.09
CA ARG A 181 -9.90 -17.48 -19.52
C ARG A 181 -9.25 -16.25 -20.11
N HIS A 182 -8.55 -16.46 -21.23
CA HIS A 182 -8.07 -15.37 -22.07
C HIS A 182 -9.24 -14.69 -22.79
N ILE A 183 -9.28 -13.36 -22.76
CA ILE A 183 -10.30 -12.56 -23.46
C ILE A 183 -9.66 -12.01 -24.74
N PRO A 184 -9.91 -12.62 -25.91
CA PRO A 184 -9.40 -12.09 -27.16
C PRO A 184 -10.07 -10.75 -27.47
N LEU A 185 -9.26 -9.81 -27.94
CA LEU A 185 -9.75 -8.54 -28.51
C LEU A 185 -9.36 -8.50 -29.97
N ALA A 186 -10.34 -8.30 -30.86
CA ALA A 186 -10.09 -8.19 -32.28
C ALA A 186 -9.29 -6.91 -32.60
N ASP A 187 -8.48 -6.96 -33.66
CA ASP A 187 -7.58 -5.86 -34.02
C ASP A 187 -8.33 -4.58 -34.41
N ASP A 188 -9.53 -4.70 -34.97
CA ASP A 188 -10.40 -3.60 -35.37
C ASP A 188 -11.01 -2.82 -34.19
N ILE A 189 -11.00 -3.39 -32.99
CA ILE A 189 -11.39 -2.69 -31.76
C ILE A 189 -10.34 -1.65 -31.36
N ARG A 190 -9.06 -1.91 -31.69
CA ARG A 190 -7.92 -1.06 -31.30
C ARG A 190 -7.51 -0.12 -32.44
N SER A 191 -7.11 1.09 -32.07
CA SER A 191 -6.37 1.97 -32.97
C SER A 191 -4.88 1.62 -33.00
N ALA A 192 -4.17 2.02 -34.05
CA ALA A 192 -2.72 1.84 -34.12
C ALA A 192 -2.00 2.47 -32.92
N GLY A 193 -1.17 1.69 -32.24
CA GLY A 193 -0.42 2.13 -31.06
C GLY A 193 -1.19 2.04 -29.73
N GLU A 194 -2.47 1.66 -29.74
CA GLU A 194 -3.20 1.37 -28.51
C GLU A 194 -2.84 0.00 -27.94
N ILE A 195 -2.75 -0.06 -26.62
CA ILE A 195 -2.71 -1.29 -25.86
C ILE A 195 -4.03 -1.49 -25.13
N ALA A 196 -4.42 -2.74 -24.94
CA ALA A 196 -5.58 -3.14 -24.16
C ALA A 196 -5.15 -3.66 -22.78
N THR A 197 -5.83 -3.17 -21.74
CA THR A 197 -5.67 -3.65 -20.35
C THR A 197 -7.03 -3.81 -19.68
N ALA A 198 -7.12 -4.68 -18.69
CA ALA A 198 -8.36 -4.92 -17.97
C ALA A 198 -8.82 -3.66 -17.23
N GLY A 199 -10.08 -3.30 -17.45
CA GLY A 199 -10.81 -2.32 -16.66
C GLY A 199 -11.78 -3.01 -15.71
N SER A 200 -12.88 -2.33 -15.40
CA SER A 200 -13.90 -2.81 -14.47
C SER A 200 -14.69 -4.02 -14.99
N LEU A 201 -15.25 -4.80 -14.06
CA LEU A 201 -16.06 -5.97 -14.34
C LEU A 201 -17.31 -5.89 -13.49
N VAL A 202 -18.48 -6.08 -14.11
CA VAL A 202 -19.79 -6.06 -13.42
C VAL A 202 -20.58 -7.29 -13.82
N ALA A 203 -21.22 -7.95 -12.86
CA ALA A 203 -22.20 -9.00 -13.15
C ALA A 203 -23.51 -8.36 -13.62
N ASP A 204 -24.11 -8.93 -14.66
CA ASP A 204 -25.41 -8.56 -15.21
C ASP A 204 -26.32 -9.79 -15.20
N ASP A 205 -27.64 -9.63 -15.37
CA ASP A 205 -28.64 -10.68 -15.12
C ASP A 205 -28.29 -12.06 -15.73
N ASP A 206 -27.73 -12.09 -16.95
CA ASP A 206 -27.39 -13.32 -17.67
C ASP A 206 -25.87 -13.53 -17.91
N GLY A 207 -25.01 -12.71 -17.31
CA GLY A 207 -23.57 -12.78 -17.59
C GLY A 207 -22.75 -11.68 -16.95
N TYR A 208 -21.77 -11.15 -17.68
CA TYR A 208 -20.89 -10.10 -17.18
C TYR A 208 -20.59 -9.07 -18.25
N ARG A 209 -20.30 -7.85 -17.82
CA ARG A 209 -19.79 -6.77 -18.67
C ARG A 209 -18.39 -6.40 -18.21
N LEU A 210 -17.43 -6.66 -19.07
CA LEU A 210 -16.04 -6.30 -18.88
C LEU A 210 -15.74 -5.02 -19.64
N LEU A 211 -15.31 -3.99 -18.93
CA LEU A 211 -14.70 -2.82 -19.53
C LEU A 211 -13.22 -3.09 -19.81
N VAL A 212 -12.78 -2.82 -21.03
CA VAL A 212 -11.38 -2.91 -21.45
C VAL A 212 -10.86 -1.50 -21.71
N ARG A 213 -9.74 -1.15 -21.08
CA ARG A 213 -9.08 0.14 -21.25
C ARG A 213 -8.19 0.08 -22.49
N LEU A 214 -8.37 1.01 -23.41
CA LEU A 214 -7.57 1.17 -24.63
C LEU A 214 -6.79 2.47 -24.54
N GLN A 215 -5.46 2.38 -24.53
CA GLN A 215 -4.60 3.55 -24.28
C GLN A 215 -3.36 3.55 -25.17
N THR A 216 -2.96 4.72 -25.64
CA THR A 216 -1.74 4.90 -26.44
C THR A 216 -0.46 4.97 -25.60
N ARG A 217 -0.59 4.92 -24.27
CA ARG A 217 0.52 4.93 -23.31
C ARG A 217 0.70 3.56 -22.66
N ASP A 218 1.95 3.13 -22.51
CA ASP A 218 2.28 1.97 -21.68
C ASP A 218 2.10 2.31 -20.18
N PRO A 219 1.22 1.61 -19.44
CA PRO A 219 1.04 1.79 -18.01
C PRO A 219 2.26 1.38 -17.18
N ASP A 220 3.14 0.52 -17.73
CA ASP A 220 4.33 0.00 -17.05
C ASP A 220 5.60 0.82 -17.35
N HIS A 221 5.65 1.55 -18.47
CA HIS A 221 6.79 2.39 -18.85
C HIS A 221 6.42 3.88 -18.86
N GLN A 222 6.88 4.62 -17.85
CA GLN A 222 6.81 6.09 -17.87
C GLN A 222 7.81 6.74 -18.84
N THR A 223 8.75 5.97 -19.40
CA THR A 223 9.73 6.43 -20.38
C THR A 223 9.46 5.78 -21.74
N TYR A 224 8.72 6.48 -22.60
CA TYR A 224 8.90 6.27 -24.03
C TYR A 224 10.23 6.93 -24.42
N ALA A 225 11.15 6.13 -24.93
CA ALA A 225 12.51 6.53 -25.28
C ALA A 225 12.54 7.74 -26.20
N GLY A 226 12.95 8.91 -25.68
CA GLY A 226 13.66 9.98 -26.41
C GLY A 226 13.05 10.53 -27.71
N ARG A 227 11.86 10.10 -28.12
CA ARG A 227 11.09 10.71 -29.20
C ARG A 227 10.00 11.51 -28.52
N VAL A 228 10.24 12.82 -28.47
CA VAL A 228 9.18 13.81 -28.34
C VAL A 228 8.20 13.54 -29.48
N LEU A 229 7.14 12.80 -29.17
CA LEU A 229 6.00 12.63 -30.05
C LEU A 229 4.99 13.68 -29.60
N ASP A 230 4.74 14.61 -30.49
CA ASP A 230 3.95 15.84 -30.35
C ASP A 230 2.44 15.58 -30.24
N TRP A 231 1.99 14.58 -29.46
CA TRP A 231 0.59 14.13 -29.50
C TRP A 231 -0.02 13.96 -28.11
N THR A 232 -1.18 14.58 -27.95
CA THR A 232 -2.17 14.34 -26.91
C THR A 232 -2.43 12.83 -26.71
N GLN A 233 -2.39 12.34 -25.46
CA GLN A 233 -2.69 10.93 -25.17
C GLN A 233 -4.19 10.67 -25.31
N ARG A 234 -4.59 9.46 -25.75
CA ARG A 234 -6.02 9.09 -25.82
C ARG A 234 -6.29 7.85 -24.98
N ALA A 235 -7.34 7.93 -24.17
CA ALA A 235 -7.91 6.85 -23.37
C ALA A 235 -9.33 6.57 -23.88
N ARG A 236 -9.51 5.42 -24.54
CA ARG A 236 -10.82 4.89 -24.95
C ARG A 236 -11.17 3.68 -24.08
N ASN A 237 -12.44 3.30 -24.12
CA ASN A 237 -12.90 2.09 -23.44
C ASN A 237 -13.66 1.21 -24.44
N ALA A 238 -13.55 -0.10 -24.29
CA ALA A 238 -14.40 -1.07 -24.98
C ALA A 238 -15.19 -1.87 -23.95
N VAL A 239 -16.35 -2.36 -24.35
CA VAL A 239 -17.24 -3.19 -23.54
C VAL A 239 -17.27 -4.58 -24.18
N VAL A 240 -16.92 -5.58 -23.40
CA VAL A 240 -17.02 -6.99 -23.75
C VAL A 240 -18.18 -7.59 -22.95
N LEU A 241 -19.18 -8.10 -23.65
CA LEU A 241 -20.26 -8.89 -23.07
C LEU A 241 -19.78 -10.33 -22.94
N LEU A 242 -19.82 -10.86 -21.72
CA LEU A 242 -19.50 -12.23 -21.38
C LEU A 242 -20.80 -12.92 -20.97
N ASP A 243 -20.98 -14.19 -21.33
CA ASP A 243 -22.05 -15.00 -20.72
C ASP A 243 -21.71 -15.41 -19.27
N SER A 244 -22.64 -16.09 -18.60
CA SER A 244 -22.46 -16.58 -17.22
C SER A 244 -21.30 -17.57 -17.05
N THR A 245 -20.76 -18.12 -18.13
CA THR A 245 -19.57 -19.00 -18.16
C THR A 245 -18.29 -18.28 -18.58
N LEU A 246 -18.34 -16.94 -18.57
CA LEU A 246 -17.26 -16.03 -18.91
C LEU A 246 -16.82 -16.09 -20.37
N VAL A 247 -17.62 -16.65 -21.28
CA VAL A 247 -17.29 -16.69 -22.71
C VAL A 247 -17.67 -15.35 -23.36
N PRO A 248 -16.76 -14.71 -24.12
CA PRO A 248 -17.07 -13.50 -24.87
C PRO A 248 -18.14 -13.75 -25.93
N GLN A 249 -19.19 -12.93 -25.90
CA GLN A 249 -20.32 -12.97 -26.84
C GLN A 249 -20.28 -11.78 -27.81
N GLN A 250 -19.97 -10.59 -27.30
CA GLN A 250 -19.94 -9.36 -28.10
C GLN A 250 -18.86 -8.40 -27.59
N VAL A 251 -18.30 -7.61 -28.51
CA VAL A 251 -17.38 -6.52 -28.18
C VAL A 251 -17.82 -5.25 -28.92
N ALA A 252 -17.79 -4.11 -28.24
CA ALA A 252 -18.01 -2.80 -28.85
C ALA A 252 -17.09 -1.76 -28.22
N VAL A 253 -16.58 -0.83 -29.03
CA VAL A 253 -15.93 0.38 -28.50
C VAL A 253 -17.02 1.27 -27.91
N LEU A 254 -16.81 1.76 -26.69
CA LEU A 254 -17.72 2.69 -26.02
C LEU A 254 -17.75 4.02 -26.80
N ASP A 255 -18.94 4.44 -27.24
CA ASP A 255 -19.12 5.75 -27.86
C ASP A 255 -19.12 6.84 -26.77
N ASP A 256 -18.01 7.57 -26.69
CA ASP A 256 -17.72 8.62 -25.69
C ASP A 256 -17.96 10.05 -26.21
N ARG A 257 -18.58 10.23 -27.39
CA ARG A 257 -18.78 11.56 -28.00
C ARG A 257 -19.58 12.54 -27.15
N ALA A 258 -20.48 12.04 -26.28
CA ALA A 258 -21.21 12.90 -25.35
C ALA A 258 -20.30 13.45 -24.25
N HIS A 259 -19.27 12.71 -23.85
CA HIS A 259 -18.22 13.17 -22.93
C HIS A 259 -17.30 14.19 -23.58
N ASP A 260 -16.95 14.04 -24.86
CA ASP A 260 -16.13 15.02 -25.59
C ASP A 260 -16.72 16.44 -25.55
N ARG A 261 -18.05 16.58 -25.42
CA ARG A 261 -18.74 17.88 -25.28
C ARG A 261 -18.46 18.60 -23.96
N LEU A 262 -17.85 17.93 -22.97
CA LEU A 262 -17.41 18.56 -21.73
C LEU A 262 -16.12 19.38 -21.91
N ALA A 263 -15.34 19.12 -22.95
CA ALA A 263 -14.09 19.81 -23.20
C ALA A 263 -14.33 21.32 -23.38
N ARG A 264 -13.62 22.14 -22.59
CA ARG A 264 -13.70 23.61 -22.64
C ARG A 264 -12.51 24.25 -23.36
N GLU A 265 -11.37 23.57 -23.37
CA GLU A 265 -10.15 23.96 -24.06
C GLU A 265 -10.01 23.21 -25.40
N PRO A 266 -9.28 23.76 -26.39
CA PRO A 266 -8.94 23.03 -27.60
C PRO A 266 -8.22 21.73 -27.25
N LEU A 267 -8.55 20.64 -27.95
CA LEU A 267 -8.05 19.30 -27.64
C LEU A 267 -6.50 19.27 -27.52
N GLY A 268 -5.76 20.06 -28.30
CA GLY A 268 -4.29 20.11 -28.25
C GLY A 268 -3.64 20.56 -26.92
N ALA A 269 -4.38 21.11 -25.96
CA ALA A 269 -3.84 21.62 -24.70
C ALA A 269 -3.87 20.62 -23.53
N LEU A 270 -4.51 19.45 -23.70
CA LEU A 270 -4.74 18.49 -22.62
C LEU A 270 -3.71 17.37 -22.61
N ALA A 271 -3.34 16.92 -21.41
CA ALA A 271 -2.41 15.81 -21.25
C ALA A 271 -2.99 14.47 -21.75
N VAL A 272 -4.29 14.23 -21.52
CA VAL A 272 -5.02 13.02 -21.92
C VAL A 272 -6.46 13.36 -22.35
N HIS A 273 -6.95 12.74 -23.42
CA HIS A 273 -8.34 12.78 -23.88
C HIS A 273 -9.10 11.50 -23.56
N GLY A 274 -10.41 11.66 -23.34
CA GLY A 274 -11.32 10.57 -23.03
C GLY A 274 -11.38 10.28 -21.54
N ILE A 275 -11.74 9.05 -21.20
CA ILE A 275 -11.99 8.64 -19.81
C ILE A 275 -11.00 7.53 -19.42
N GLU A 276 -10.10 7.88 -18.51
CA GLU A 276 -9.15 6.97 -17.87
C GLU A 276 -9.79 6.27 -16.66
N GLN A 277 -9.26 5.10 -16.29
CA GLN A 277 -9.65 4.38 -15.05
C GLN A 277 -11.17 4.26 -14.86
N ALA A 278 -11.88 3.88 -15.92
CA ALA A 278 -13.33 3.83 -15.88
C ALA A 278 -13.88 2.61 -15.09
N HIS A 279 -14.89 2.87 -14.26
CA HIS A 279 -15.60 1.91 -13.43
C HIS A 279 -17.08 1.88 -13.82
N LEU A 280 -17.50 0.79 -14.47
CA LEU A 280 -18.89 0.54 -14.83
C LEU A 280 -19.67 0.10 -13.57
N THR A 281 -20.95 0.49 -13.48
CA THR A 281 -21.87 0.05 -12.43
C THR A 281 -23.32 0.09 -12.93
N ARG A 282 -24.24 -0.51 -12.16
CA ARG A 282 -25.68 -0.41 -12.37
C ARG A 282 -26.32 0.30 -11.18
N TRP A 283 -26.98 1.43 -11.44
CA TRP A 283 -27.75 2.21 -10.45
C TRP A 283 -29.14 2.50 -11.00
N ASP A 284 -30.17 2.25 -10.18
CA ASP A 284 -31.58 2.42 -10.54
C ASP A 284 -31.94 1.80 -11.91
N GLY A 285 -31.39 0.61 -12.17
CA GLY A 285 -31.60 -0.14 -13.42
C GLY A 285 -30.87 0.39 -14.65
N ALA A 286 -30.15 1.51 -14.55
CA ALA A 286 -29.38 2.10 -15.65
C ALA A 286 -27.88 1.84 -15.51
N TRP A 287 -27.18 1.86 -16.66
CA TRP A 287 -25.73 1.76 -16.70
C TRP A 287 -25.08 3.12 -16.43
N TRP A 288 -24.10 3.10 -15.54
CA TRP A 288 -23.30 4.27 -15.19
C TRP A 288 -21.82 3.94 -15.23
N LEU A 289 -21.01 4.96 -15.43
CA LEU A 289 -19.57 4.87 -15.45
C LEU A 289 -18.99 6.05 -14.68
N THR A 290 -18.10 5.77 -13.73
CA THR A 290 -17.20 6.79 -13.17
C THR A 290 -15.83 6.66 -13.81
N GLY A 291 -15.06 7.74 -13.88
CA GLY A 291 -13.67 7.66 -14.37
C GLY A 291 -12.96 9.00 -14.26
N LEU A 292 -11.68 9.02 -14.63
CA LEU A 292 -10.87 10.23 -14.65
C LEU A 292 -10.86 10.85 -16.04
N SER A 293 -10.90 12.18 -16.09
CA SER A 293 -10.87 12.90 -17.36
C SER A 293 -10.33 14.33 -17.16
N CYS A 294 -9.43 14.75 -18.04
CA CYS A 294 -8.98 16.14 -18.12
C CYS A 294 -10.10 17.09 -18.62
N HIS A 295 -11.18 16.56 -19.22
CA HIS A 295 -12.37 17.37 -19.59
C HIS A 295 -13.24 17.72 -18.37
N ALA A 296 -13.02 17.09 -17.21
CA ALA A 296 -13.88 17.29 -16.04
C ALA A 296 -13.58 18.60 -15.29
N VAL A 297 -12.38 19.15 -15.42
CA VAL A 297 -11.94 20.36 -14.73
C VAL A 297 -11.54 21.43 -15.75
N PRO A 298 -12.01 22.69 -15.62
CA PRO A 298 -11.67 23.75 -16.57
C PRO A 298 -10.17 23.98 -16.78
N ALA A 299 -9.36 23.75 -15.75
CA ALA A 299 -7.91 23.93 -15.80
C ALA A 299 -7.15 22.82 -16.56
N GLY A 300 -7.85 21.79 -17.06
CA GLY A 300 -7.23 20.65 -17.76
C GLY A 300 -6.58 19.61 -16.84
N GLU A 301 -6.67 19.80 -15.52
CA GLU A 301 -6.32 18.79 -14.51
C GLU A 301 -7.29 17.60 -14.56
N ARG A 302 -6.84 16.44 -14.07
CA ARG A 302 -7.69 15.25 -13.98
C ARG A 302 -8.77 15.45 -12.91
N GLY A 303 -10.03 15.39 -13.32
CA GLY A 303 -11.18 15.31 -12.41
C GLY A 303 -11.98 14.04 -12.63
N VAL A 304 -12.90 13.77 -11.71
CA VAL A 304 -13.81 12.62 -11.81
C VAL A 304 -15.01 13.01 -12.68
N VAL A 305 -15.40 12.13 -13.59
CA VAL A 305 -16.62 12.24 -14.39
C VAL A 305 -17.58 11.11 -14.03
N LEU A 306 -18.87 11.42 -14.03
CA LEU A 306 -19.96 10.44 -14.02
C LEU A 306 -20.66 10.47 -15.38
N ALA A 307 -20.81 9.31 -15.98
CA ALA A 307 -21.46 9.12 -17.26
C ALA A 307 -22.62 8.14 -17.12
N ARG A 308 -23.78 8.49 -17.70
CA ARG A 308 -24.90 7.57 -17.91
C ARG A 308 -24.81 7.00 -19.31
N LEU A 309 -25.00 5.69 -19.42
CA LEU A 309 -24.96 4.97 -20.68
C LEU A 309 -26.37 4.58 -21.14
N ASP A 310 -26.46 4.24 -22.41
CA ASP A 310 -27.65 3.62 -23.00
C ASP A 310 -27.95 2.24 -22.39
N THR A 311 -29.10 1.66 -22.73
CA THR A 311 -29.53 0.35 -22.22
C THR A 311 -28.56 -0.77 -22.59
N ALA A 312 -27.90 -0.66 -23.75
CA ALA A 312 -26.87 -1.60 -24.18
C ALA A 312 -25.55 -1.43 -23.41
N GLY A 313 -25.35 -0.33 -22.69
CA GLY A 313 -24.12 -0.03 -21.98
C GLY A 313 -22.94 0.23 -22.93
N THR A 314 -23.20 0.68 -24.15
CA THR A 314 -22.19 0.85 -25.23
C THR A 314 -22.04 2.28 -25.70
N ARG A 315 -22.89 3.21 -25.25
CA ARG A 315 -22.80 4.62 -25.60
C ARG A 315 -23.08 5.50 -24.40
N ILE A 316 -22.24 6.52 -24.19
CA ILE A 316 -22.50 7.58 -23.21
C ILE A 316 -23.60 8.49 -23.74
N GLU A 317 -24.71 8.57 -23.01
CA GLU A 317 -25.83 9.47 -23.34
C GLU A 317 -25.66 10.83 -22.67
N ARG A 318 -25.10 10.82 -21.45
CA ARG A 318 -24.87 12.01 -20.65
C ARG A 318 -23.60 11.83 -19.83
N ALA A 319 -22.76 12.86 -19.78
CA ALA A 319 -21.61 12.93 -18.89
C ALA A 319 -21.64 14.25 -18.12
N LEU A 320 -21.14 14.22 -16.88
CA LEU A 320 -21.00 15.40 -16.04
C LEU A 320 -19.81 15.26 -15.08
N PRO A 321 -19.08 16.34 -14.79
CA PRO A 321 -18.03 16.31 -13.80
C PRO A 321 -18.63 16.11 -12.40
N LEU A 322 -17.95 15.31 -11.57
CA LEU A 322 -18.26 15.21 -10.16
C LEU A 322 -17.37 16.17 -9.36
N VAL A 323 -18.00 16.95 -8.47
CA VAL A 323 -17.33 17.99 -7.68
C VAL A 323 -17.72 17.88 -6.22
N ARG A 324 -16.73 17.85 -5.34
CA ARG A 324 -16.93 17.91 -3.88
C ARG A 324 -17.49 19.26 -3.46
N ALA A 325 -18.50 19.24 -2.58
CA ALA A 325 -19.09 20.45 -2.04
C ALA A 325 -18.15 21.20 -1.08
N GLU A 326 -17.23 20.50 -0.41
CA GLU A 326 -16.37 21.03 0.66
C GLU A 326 -14.96 21.48 0.21
N GLY A 327 -14.75 21.63 -1.10
CA GLY A 327 -13.46 22.05 -1.67
C GLY A 327 -12.92 21.07 -2.70
N ALA A 328 -11.75 21.36 -3.27
CA ALA A 328 -11.14 20.51 -4.28
C ALA A 328 -10.74 19.14 -3.68
N ALA A 329 -10.98 18.07 -4.44
CA ALA A 329 -10.44 16.75 -4.10
C ALA A 329 -8.90 16.84 -4.08
N PRO A 330 -8.22 16.28 -3.08
CA PRO A 330 -6.77 16.21 -3.09
C PRO A 330 -6.27 15.47 -4.34
N ALA A 331 -5.11 15.85 -4.86
CA ALA A 331 -4.54 15.26 -6.08
C ALA A 331 -4.35 13.72 -6.01
N TRP A 332 -4.37 13.13 -4.81
CA TRP A 332 -4.26 11.69 -4.58
C TRP A 332 -5.61 10.93 -4.70
N GLU A 333 -6.76 11.61 -4.69
CA GLU A 333 -8.07 11.02 -4.97
C GLU A 333 -8.26 10.85 -6.48
N GLN A 334 -7.93 9.66 -6.99
CA GLN A 334 -7.86 9.40 -8.43
C GLN A 334 -8.79 8.28 -8.91
N SER A 335 -9.62 7.69 -8.04
CA SER A 335 -10.58 6.65 -8.45
C SER A 335 -11.72 6.57 -7.44
N TRP A 336 -12.90 7.06 -7.82
CA TRP A 336 -14.11 6.97 -7.00
C TRP A 336 -14.92 5.75 -7.46
N LEU A 337 -14.99 4.73 -6.60
CA LEU A 337 -15.69 3.49 -6.91
C LEU A 337 -17.18 3.62 -6.60
N PRO A 338 -18.08 3.33 -7.55
CA PRO A 338 -19.51 3.29 -7.28
C PRO A 338 -19.89 2.08 -6.41
N VAL A 339 -20.70 2.32 -5.38
CA VAL A 339 -21.29 1.24 -4.58
C VAL A 339 -22.34 0.54 -5.41
N VAL A 340 -22.14 -0.75 -5.71
CA VAL A 340 -23.04 -1.53 -6.58
C VAL A 340 -24.40 -1.73 -5.89
N GLY A 341 -25.48 -1.51 -6.64
CA GLY A 341 -26.85 -1.72 -6.15
C GLY A 341 -27.34 -0.70 -5.11
N ASP A 342 -26.59 0.38 -4.89
CA ASP A 342 -26.94 1.42 -3.92
C ASP A 342 -27.88 2.46 -4.51
N ALA A 343 -29.11 2.55 -3.99
CA ALA A 343 -30.11 3.54 -4.40
C ALA A 343 -29.74 4.99 -4.03
N GLN A 344 -28.70 5.18 -3.22
CA GLN A 344 -28.22 6.51 -2.80
C GLN A 344 -27.06 7.02 -3.68
N HIS A 345 -26.69 6.30 -4.75
CA HIS A 345 -25.62 6.68 -5.67
C HIS A 345 -24.30 7.01 -4.95
N ARG A 346 -23.95 6.22 -3.93
CA ARG A 346 -22.74 6.47 -3.14
C ARG A 346 -21.48 6.01 -3.84
N LEU A 347 -20.39 6.70 -3.55
CA LEU A 347 -19.06 6.48 -4.10
C LEU A 347 -18.04 6.32 -2.97
N LEU A 348 -17.19 5.30 -3.03
CA LEU A 348 -16.01 5.20 -2.17
C LEU A 348 -14.85 5.96 -2.82
N ALA A 349 -14.39 7.02 -2.18
CA ALA A 349 -13.31 7.87 -2.67
C ALA A 349 -11.93 7.53 -2.07
N ALA A 350 -11.90 7.01 -0.84
CA ALA A 350 -10.66 6.71 -0.11
C ALA A 350 -10.88 5.62 0.95
N PHE A 351 -9.79 4.97 1.38
CA PHE A 351 -9.79 4.03 2.51
C PHE A 351 -9.22 4.63 3.83
N ASP A 352 -8.50 5.76 3.81
CA ASP A 352 -7.98 6.39 5.04
C ASP A 352 -7.80 7.93 4.93
N PRO A 353 -8.60 8.72 5.67
CA PRO A 353 -9.84 8.25 6.30
C PRO A 353 -10.79 7.76 5.19
N PRO A 354 -11.59 6.71 5.41
CA PRO A 354 -12.62 6.27 4.49
C PRO A 354 -13.52 7.45 4.18
N GLN A 355 -13.68 7.74 2.90
CA GLN A 355 -14.57 8.81 2.45
C GLN A 355 -15.60 8.21 1.53
N VAL A 356 -16.84 8.20 2.01
CA VAL A 356 -18.00 7.85 1.20
C VAL A 356 -18.69 9.14 0.79
N LEU A 357 -18.91 9.30 -0.49
CA LEU A 357 -19.57 10.46 -1.08
C LEU A 357 -20.98 10.08 -1.51
N ALA A 358 -21.96 10.94 -1.26
CA ALA A 358 -23.26 10.87 -1.90
C ALA A 358 -23.23 11.75 -3.16
N ALA A 359 -23.48 11.17 -4.32
CA ALA A 359 -23.49 11.90 -5.59
C ALA A 359 -24.91 12.29 -5.99
N ASP A 360 -25.14 13.58 -6.21
CA ASP A 360 -26.31 14.03 -6.96
C ASP A 360 -26.04 13.82 -8.45
N VAL A 361 -26.60 12.74 -9.01
CA VAL A 361 -26.43 12.37 -10.42
C VAL A 361 -27.04 13.37 -11.40
N ALA A 362 -27.87 14.30 -10.95
CA ALA A 362 -28.43 15.36 -11.78
C ALA A 362 -27.50 16.58 -11.88
N SER A 363 -26.80 16.95 -10.81
CA SER A 363 -25.95 18.15 -10.76
C SER A 363 -24.45 17.86 -10.75
N GLY A 364 -24.03 16.66 -10.38
CA GLY A 364 -22.63 16.27 -10.18
C GLY A 364 -22.04 16.66 -8.84
N ARG A 365 -22.82 17.31 -7.97
CA ARG A 365 -22.36 17.70 -6.64
C ARG A 365 -22.27 16.48 -5.74
N CYS A 366 -21.15 16.37 -5.03
CA CYS A 366 -20.89 15.31 -4.07
C CYS A 366 -20.75 15.88 -2.66
N SER A 367 -21.49 15.33 -1.70
CA SER A 367 -21.32 15.62 -0.27
C SER A 367 -20.67 14.44 0.43
N VAL A 368 -19.93 14.72 1.51
CA VAL A 368 -19.36 13.65 2.34
C VAL A 368 -20.50 13.03 3.14
N ALA A 369 -20.78 11.75 2.88
CA ALA A 369 -21.82 11.01 3.58
C ALA A 369 -21.29 10.38 4.88
N GLN A 370 -20.03 9.95 4.88
CA GLN A 370 -19.40 9.30 6.02
C GLN A 370 -17.89 9.46 6.02
N VAL A 371 -17.34 9.62 7.23
CA VAL A 371 -15.90 9.56 7.52
C VAL A 371 -15.70 8.74 8.79
N ALA A 372 -15.00 7.61 8.69
CA ALA A 372 -14.74 6.73 9.83
C ALA A 372 -13.30 6.20 9.77
N ALA A 373 -12.35 6.93 10.37
CA ALA A 373 -10.94 6.57 10.28
C ALA A 373 -10.67 5.16 10.89
N PRO A 374 -10.04 4.23 10.14
CA PRO A 374 -9.72 2.90 10.65
C PRO A 374 -8.67 2.99 11.76
N ALA A 375 -8.59 1.97 12.62
CA ALA A 375 -7.51 1.89 13.60
C ALA A 375 -6.13 1.83 12.92
N ALA A 376 -6.02 1.03 11.86
CA ALA A 376 -4.82 0.89 11.03
C ALA A 376 -4.64 2.07 10.05
N TYR A 377 -3.41 2.36 9.66
CA TYR A 377 -3.09 3.27 8.57
C TYR A 377 -3.36 2.58 7.22
N LEU A 378 -4.24 3.15 6.39
CA LEU A 378 -4.51 2.68 5.02
C LEU A 378 -4.27 3.79 3.98
N GLY A 379 -3.58 4.88 4.34
CA GLY A 379 -3.43 6.07 3.49
C GLY A 379 -2.69 5.86 2.16
N ARG A 380 -2.08 4.69 1.97
CA ARG A 380 -1.47 4.28 0.70
C ARG A 380 -2.44 3.59 -0.26
N TYR A 381 -3.54 3.05 0.27
CA TYR A 381 -4.45 2.20 -0.48
C TYR A 381 -5.36 3.04 -1.35
N ARG A 382 -5.28 2.81 -2.65
CA ARG A 382 -6.17 3.41 -3.64
C ARG A 382 -7.26 2.42 -4.03
N PRO A 383 -8.55 2.79 -3.97
CA PRO A 383 -9.62 1.98 -4.54
C PRO A 383 -9.38 1.80 -6.04
N VAL A 384 -9.36 0.56 -6.55
CA VAL A 384 -9.09 0.30 -7.98
C VAL A 384 -10.10 -0.61 -8.66
N ALA A 385 -10.87 -1.38 -7.90
CA ALA A 385 -11.98 -2.19 -8.42
C ALA A 385 -12.90 -2.65 -7.28
N GLY A 386 -14.11 -3.08 -7.62
CA GLY A 386 -15.05 -3.69 -6.68
C GLY A 386 -16.02 -2.71 -6.04
N LEU A 387 -16.37 -2.97 -4.79
CA LEU A 387 -17.69 -2.75 -4.15
C LEU A 387 -18.75 -3.76 -4.60
N ALA A 388 -18.31 -5.00 -4.81
CA ALA A 388 -19.21 -6.11 -5.02
C ALA A 388 -19.84 -6.53 -3.68
N PRO A 389 -21.16 -6.78 -3.62
CA PRO A 389 -21.80 -7.32 -2.43
C PRO A 389 -21.18 -8.65 -2.02
N ASP A 390 -20.80 -8.79 -0.75
CA ASP A 390 -20.19 -10.00 -0.18
C ASP A 390 -20.59 -10.15 1.29
N ASP A 391 -21.26 -11.26 1.63
CA ASP A 391 -21.97 -11.47 2.92
C ASP A 391 -22.83 -10.27 3.35
N ASP A 392 -22.44 -9.62 4.43
CA ASP A 392 -23.10 -8.53 5.14
C ASP A 392 -22.48 -7.17 4.81
N GLY A 393 -21.68 -7.10 3.74
CA GLY A 393 -21.02 -5.88 3.31
C GLY A 393 -20.53 -5.94 1.88
N TYR A 394 -19.30 -5.47 1.66
CA TYR A 394 -18.73 -5.32 0.34
C TYR A 394 -17.29 -5.79 0.29
N LEU A 395 -16.90 -6.27 -0.89
CA LEU A 395 -15.51 -6.57 -1.23
C LEU A 395 -15.01 -5.56 -2.27
N ALA A 396 -13.85 -4.98 -2.00
CA ALA A 396 -13.14 -4.09 -2.91
C ALA A 396 -11.69 -4.57 -3.12
N LEU A 397 -11.06 -4.02 -4.15
CA LEU A 397 -9.61 -4.10 -4.36
C LEU A 397 -8.97 -2.75 -4.09
N ALA A 398 -7.92 -2.79 -3.29
CA ALA A 398 -6.97 -1.72 -3.12
C ALA A 398 -5.71 -1.98 -3.93
N GLU A 399 -5.14 -0.91 -4.48
CA GLU A 399 -3.78 -0.88 -5.00
C GLU A 399 -2.90 -0.05 -4.06
N ASP A 400 -1.76 -0.63 -3.66
CA ASP A 400 -0.59 0.10 -3.19
C ASP A 400 0.49 0.07 -4.29
N VAL A 401 1.36 1.06 -4.33
CA VAL A 401 2.45 1.17 -5.29
C VAL A 401 3.78 1.23 -4.57
N ALA A 402 4.62 0.23 -4.80
CA ALA A 402 6.02 0.23 -4.41
C ALA A 402 6.91 0.71 -5.56
N VAL A 403 8.08 1.27 -5.22
CA VAL A 403 9.14 1.59 -6.20
C VAL A 403 10.34 0.68 -5.94
N VAL A 404 10.68 -0.16 -6.91
CA VAL A 404 11.80 -1.11 -6.88
C VAL A 404 12.65 -0.84 -8.12
N ASP A 405 13.94 -0.55 -7.97
CA ASP A 405 14.86 -0.27 -9.09
C ASP A 405 14.27 0.73 -10.11
N GLU A 406 13.76 1.85 -9.60
CA GLU A 406 13.09 2.92 -10.37
C GLU A 406 11.80 2.50 -11.10
N ARG A 407 11.32 1.27 -10.90
CA ARG A 407 10.09 0.74 -11.49
C ARG A 407 8.95 0.72 -10.48
N ARG A 408 7.74 0.99 -10.96
CA ARG A 408 6.51 0.93 -10.16
C ARG A 408 5.97 -0.49 -10.15
N VAL A 409 5.81 -1.05 -8.96
CA VAL A 409 5.24 -2.37 -8.72
C VAL A 409 3.88 -2.18 -8.02
N ALA A 410 2.79 -2.63 -8.63
CA ALA A 410 1.49 -2.62 -7.95
C ALA A 410 1.37 -3.82 -7.01
N LEU A 411 0.80 -3.54 -5.86
CA LEU A 411 0.49 -4.49 -4.80
C LEU A 411 -1.03 -4.45 -4.61
N TYR A 412 -1.72 -5.51 -5.07
CA TYR A 412 -3.17 -5.60 -4.93
C TYR A 412 -3.55 -6.29 -3.62
N ARG A 413 -4.60 -5.79 -2.97
CA ARG A 413 -5.17 -6.34 -1.74
C ARG A 413 -6.68 -6.38 -1.82
N PHE A 414 -7.27 -7.44 -1.28
CA PHE A 414 -8.69 -7.43 -0.97
C PHE A 414 -8.94 -6.55 0.25
N VAL A 415 -10.00 -5.76 0.19
CA VAL A 415 -10.48 -4.93 1.30
C VAL A 415 -11.93 -5.29 1.55
N ARG A 416 -12.25 -5.77 2.75
CA ARG A 416 -13.62 -6.01 3.20
C ARG A 416 -14.14 -4.77 3.88
N LEU A 417 -15.34 -4.36 3.47
CA LEU A 417 -16.10 -3.29 4.09
C LEU A 417 -17.38 -3.84 4.71
N SER A 418 -17.83 -3.25 5.82
CA SER A 418 -19.15 -3.51 6.41
C SER A 418 -20.28 -2.98 5.51
N ALA A 419 -21.55 -3.28 5.84
CA ALA A 419 -22.71 -2.65 5.20
C ALA A 419 -22.68 -1.11 5.28
N GLN A 420 -22.04 -0.57 6.33
CA GLN A 420 -21.82 0.86 6.54
C GLN A 420 -20.56 1.36 5.83
N LEU A 421 -19.94 0.58 4.94
CA LEU A 421 -18.75 0.96 4.19
C LEU A 421 -17.55 1.31 5.07
N GLU A 422 -17.47 0.74 6.28
CA GLU A 422 -16.30 0.83 7.15
C GLU A 422 -15.33 -0.29 6.78
N VAL A 423 -14.04 0.01 6.70
CA VAL A 423 -13.04 -1.04 6.45
C VAL A 423 -12.95 -1.93 7.69
N VAL A 424 -13.22 -3.22 7.51
CA VAL A 424 -13.19 -4.22 8.61
C VAL A 424 -12.09 -5.26 8.45
N GLY A 425 -11.54 -5.41 7.25
CA GLY A 425 -10.41 -6.31 7.03
C GLY A 425 -9.70 -6.08 5.72
N VAL A 426 -8.44 -6.50 5.66
CA VAL A 426 -7.57 -6.36 4.49
C VAL A 426 -6.76 -7.64 4.32
N SER A 427 -6.53 -8.07 3.08
CA SER A 427 -5.64 -9.18 2.80
C SER A 427 -4.17 -8.75 2.75
N ARG A 428 -3.28 -9.74 2.79
CA ARG A 428 -1.89 -9.56 2.32
C ARG A 428 -1.86 -9.18 0.82
N PRO A 429 -0.77 -8.56 0.35
CA PRO A 429 -0.65 -8.24 -1.06
C PRO A 429 -0.45 -9.52 -1.85
N PHE A 430 -1.08 -9.61 -3.01
CA PHE A 430 -1.05 -10.80 -3.86
C PHE A 430 -0.85 -10.48 -5.33
N GLY A 431 -0.41 -11.49 -6.09
CA GLY A 431 -0.49 -11.54 -7.54
C GLY A 431 -1.36 -12.70 -8.02
N LEU A 432 -1.51 -12.85 -9.33
CA LEU A 432 -2.25 -13.94 -9.97
C LEU A 432 -1.31 -14.85 -10.75
N HIS A 433 -0.52 -14.29 -11.66
CA HIS A 433 0.38 -15.04 -12.53
C HIS A 433 1.83 -14.63 -12.32
N ARG A 434 2.14 -13.34 -12.48
CA ARG A 434 3.47 -12.81 -12.21
C ARG A 434 3.32 -11.61 -11.28
N PRO A 435 3.45 -11.83 -9.96
CA PRO A 435 3.30 -10.76 -8.98
C PRO A 435 4.18 -9.55 -9.33
N GLY A 436 3.60 -8.36 -9.21
CA GLY A 436 4.24 -7.10 -9.59
C GLY A 436 4.13 -6.71 -11.06
N HIS A 437 3.71 -7.62 -11.94
CA HIS A 437 3.40 -7.34 -13.35
C HIS A 437 1.91 -7.46 -13.67
N ASP A 438 1.17 -8.25 -12.90
CA ASP A 438 -0.28 -8.35 -13.05
C ASP A 438 -0.93 -6.99 -12.77
N ARG A 439 -1.97 -6.64 -13.52
CA ARG A 439 -2.80 -5.44 -13.36
C ARG A 439 -4.24 -5.88 -13.21
N ILE A 440 -4.83 -5.68 -12.03
CA ILE A 440 -6.21 -6.08 -11.75
C ILE A 440 -7.10 -4.83 -11.86
N GLY A 441 -8.09 -4.88 -12.75
CA GLY A 441 -8.96 -3.75 -13.05
C GLY A 441 -10.41 -3.95 -12.65
N GLY A 442 -10.85 -5.19 -12.45
CA GLY A 442 -12.25 -5.53 -12.20
C GLY A 442 -12.41 -6.63 -11.17
N LEU A 443 -13.48 -6.52 -10.39
CA LEU A 443 -13.88 -7.48 -9.36
C LEU A 443 -15.42 -7.51 -9.30
N CYS A 444 -16.01 -8.70 -9.38
CA CYS A 444 -17.41 -8.93 -9.04
C CYS A 444 -17.60 -10.33 -8.43
N ARG A 445 -18.83 -10.63 -7.99
CA ARG A 445 -19.21 -11.97 -7.52
C ARG A 445 -19.70 -12.80 -8.71
N SER A 446 -19.43 -14.10 -8.69
CA SER A 446 -20.00 -15.02 -9.68
C SER A 446 -21.51 -15.15 -9.52
N HIS A 447 -22.19 -15.58 -10.58
CA HIS A 447 -23.64 -15.79 -10.61
C HIS A 447 -24.16 -16.80 -9.59
N ASP A 448 -23.41 -17.88 -9.38
CA ASP A 448 -23.73 -18.89 -8.37
C ASP A 448 -23.34 -18.44 -6.94
N GLY A 449 -22.64 -17.31 -6.84
CA GLY A 449 -22.22 -16.71 -5.59
C GLY A 449 -21.08 -17.43 -4.85
N THR A 450 -20.46 -18.43 -5.47
CA THR A 450 -19.42 -19.28 -4.85
C THR A 450 -17.99 -18.78 -5.11
N HIS A 451 -17.81 -17.88 -6.09
CA HIS A 451 -16.52 -17.35 -6.51
C HIS A 451 -16.51 -15.82 -6.54
N ILE A 452 -15.29 -15.27 -6.47
CA ILE A 452 -14.97 -13.90 -6.85
C ILE A 452 -14.35 -13.95 -8.24
N VAL A 453 -14.91 -13.17 -9.17
CA VAL A 453 -14.43 -13.05 -10.54
C VAL A 453 -13.56 -11.80 -10.65
N LEU A 454 -12.34 -11.98 -11.14
CA LEU A 454 -11.38 -10.91 -11.37
C LEU A 454 -11.13 -10.70 -12.86
N ALA A 455 -11.06 -9.44 -13.28
CA ALA A 455 -10.55 -9.05 -14.59
C ALA A 455 -9.16 -8.44 -14.44
N TRP A 456 -8.19 -8.97 -15.19
CA TRP A 456 -6.79 -8.60 -15.03
C TRP A 456 -5.99 -8.73 -16.34
N SER A 457 -4.76 -8.24 -16.31
CA SER A 457 -3.81 -8.32 -17.43
C SER A 457 -2.39 -8.56 -16.94
N ASN A 458 -1.59 -9.30 -17.70
CA ASN A 458 -0.17 -9.57 -17.39
C ASN A 458 0.79 -9.02 -18.44
N GLY A 459 0.36 -7.98 -19.14
CA GLY A 459 1.10 -7.26 -20.16
C GLY A 459 0.17 -6.58 -21.15
N PRO A 460 0.71 -5.81 -22.10
CA PRO A 460 -0.08 -5.21 -23.16
C PRO A 460 -0.86 -6.27 -23.93
N ASN A 461 -2.18 -6.09 -24.03
CA ASN A 461 -3.07 -6.93 -24.83
C ASN A 461 -3.28 -8.36 -24.34
N ALA A 462 -2.78 -8.71 -23.15
CA ALA A 462 -3.00 -10.00 -22.54
C ALA A 462 -4.09 -9.86 -21.47
N LEU A 463 -5.35 -9.99 -21.90
CA LEU A 463 -6.54 -9.80 -21.06
C LEU A 463 -7.03 -11.14 -20.52
N TRP A 464 -7.38 -11.18 -19.25
CA TRP A 464 -7.82 -12.39 -18.58
C TRP A 464 -9.00 -12.10 -17.65
N VAL A 465 -9.88 -13.08 -17.54
CA VAL A 465 -10.83 -13.21 -16.44
C VAL A 465 -10.51 -14.47 -15.66
N SER A 466 -10.65 -14.43 -14.34
CA SER A 466 -10.35 -15.57 -13.48
C SER A 466 -11.29 -15.67 -12.30
N GLU A 467 -11.52 -16.89 -11.84
CA GLU A 467 -12.36 -17.16 -10.68
C GLU A 467 -11.51 -17.63 -9.51
N LEU A 468 -11.78 -17.05 -8.35
CA LEU A 468 -11.21 -17.43 -7.07
C LEU A 468 -12.32 -17.94 -6.18
N PRO A 469 -12.18 -19.11 -5.52
CA PRO A 469 -13.15 -19.56 -4.54
C PRO A 469 -13.33 -18.51 -3.46
N ARG A 470 -14.57 -18.19 -3.13
CA ARG A 470 -14.91 -17.17 -2.15
C ARG A 470 -14.33 -17.48 -0.77
N GLU A 471 -14.29 -18.75 -0.40
CA GLU A 471 -13.66 -19.21 0.85
C GLU A 471 -12.15 -18.92 0.92
N VAL A 472 -11.44 -18.96 -0.22
CA VAL A 472 -10.01 -18.62 -0.30
C VAL A 472 -9.82 -17.12 -0.09
N VAL A 473 -10.67 -16.29 -0.69
CA VAL A 473 -10.65 -14.83 -0.50
C VAL A 473 -10.99 -14.48 0.95
N ALA A 474 -12.02 -15.11 1.53
CA ALA A 474 -12.42 -14.90 2.91
C ALA A 474 -11.30 -15.27 3.90
N ALA A 475 -10.62 -16.41 3.68
CA ALA A 475 -9.50 -16.85 4.51
C ALA A 475 -8.25 -15.96 4.40
N ALA A 476 -8.13 -15.19 3.31
CA ALA A 476 -7.00 -14.27 3.11
C ALA A 476 -7.18 -12.91 3.81
N LEU A 477 -8.39 -12.58 4.27
CA LEU A 477 -8.73 -11.31 4.91
C LEU A 477 -8.40 -11.35 6.41
N PHE A 478 -7.59 -10.39 6.87
CA PHE A 478 -7.29 -10.21 8.29
C PHE A 478 -8.12 -9.05 8.85
N PRO A 479 -8.70 -9.19 10.05
CA PRO A 479 -9.28 -8.07 10.78
C PRO A 479 -8.25 -6.95 10.99
N LEU A 480 -8.69 -5.70 10.95
CA LEU A 480 -7.78 -4.54 11.05
C LEU A 480 -6.94 -4.54 12.34
N GLU A 481 -7.51 -5.00 13.45
CA GLU A 481 -6.83 -5.13 14.74
C GLU A 481 -5.68 -6.15 14.73
N GLN A 482 -5.64 -7.04 13.74
CA GLN A 482 -4.56 -8.02 13.56
C GLN A 482 -3.44 -7.55 12.61
N LEU A 483 -3.63 -6.42 11.91
CA LEU A 483 -2.64 -5.87 10.97
C LEU A 483 -1.52 -5.10 11.67
N THR A 484 -1.81 -4.50 12.83
CA THR A 484 -0.78 -3.94 13.71
C THR A 484 -0.30 -5.06 14.61
N PRO A 485 0.95 -5.52 14.53
CA PRO A 485 1.40 -6.57 15.43
C PRO A 485 1.29 -6.06 16.86
N GLN A 486 0.67 -6.88 17.69
CA GLN A 486 1.21 -7.03 19.02
C GLN A 486 2.62 -7.55 18.82
N VAL A 487 3.62 -6.75 19.20
CA VAL A 487 5.05 -7.11 19.15
C VAL A 487 5.29 -8.52 19.71
N GLU A 488 4.43 -8.96 20.64
CA GLU A 488 4.33 -10.31 21.20
C GLU A 488 4.17 -11.45 20.16
N ALA A 489 3.48 -11.22 19.04
CA ALA A 489 3.25 -12.21 17.98
C ALA A 489 4.51 -12.49 17.12
N LEU A 490 5.40 -11.50 17.00
CA LEU A 490 6.68 -11.63 16.28
C LEU A 490 7.79 -12.27 17.14
N ALA A 491 7.50 -12.51 18.41
CA ALA A 491 8.42 -13.11 19.38
C ALA A 491 8.03 -14.56 19.75
N PRO A 492 7.98 -15.55 18.83
CA PRO A 492 7.64 -16.92 19.23
C PRO A 492 8.82 -17.68 19.89
N TRP A 493 9.69 -17.01 20.65
CA TRP A 493 10.76 -17.70 21.40
C TRP A 493 10.67 -17.58 22.93
N TYR A 494 9.75 -16.77 23.48
CA TYR A 494 9.64 -16.62 24.95
C TYR A 494 8.35 -17.18 25.56
N THR A 495 7.21 -17.16 24.85
CA THR A 495 5.91 -17.63 25.41
C THR A 495 5.73 -19.15 25.40
N ARG A 496 6.40 -19.91 24.52
CA ARG A 496 6.28 -21.39 24.50
C ARG A 496 7.09 -22.12 25.58
N ARG A 497 7.99 -21.44 26.31
CA ARG A 497 8.83 -22.07 27.34
C ARG A 497 8.36 -21.89 28.79
N ARG A 498 7.28 -21.14 29.03
CA ARG A 498 6.59 -21.10 30.34
C ARG A 498 5.32 -21.97 30.41
N GLY A 499 5.22 -22.96 29.52
CA GLY A 499 4.49 -24.20 29.84
C GLY A 499 5.31 -25.08 30.77
N VAL A 500 5.61 -24.60 31.97
CA VAL A 500 6.09 -25.41 33.09
C VAL A 500 5.28 -24.99 34.30
N ASN A 501 4.51 -25.96 34.82
CA ASN A 501 3.75 -25.90 36.05
C ASN A 501 4.35 -24.99 37.11
N ALA A 502 3.57 -23.99 37.53
CA ALA A 502 3.47 -23.54 38.92
C ALA A 502 2.08 -22.93 39.12
#